data_AF-A0A2W6ALN1-F1
#
_entry.id   AF-A0A2W6ALN1-F1
#
_cell.length_a   1.000
_cell.length_b   1.000
_cell.length_c   1.000
_cell.angle_alpha   90.00
_cell.angle_beta   90.00
_cell.angle_gamma   90.00
#
_symmetry.space_group_name_H-M   'P 1'
#
loop_
_entity.id
_entity.type
_entity.pdbx_description
1 polymer ?
#
loop_
_entity_poly.entity_id
_entity_poly.type
_entity_poly.pdbx_seq_one_letter_code
_entity_poly.pdbx_strand_id
1 'polypeptide(L)' 'MKSSRTRAVWQPRLGRALSREDARQIAENMTRFFAILSEWSRAERPVLANDGPERATSDFGEVRHES' A
#
# COMPACT_ATOMS: atom_id res chain seq x y z
N MET A 1 9.91 -19.94 -14.54
CA MET A 1 9.22 -20.52 -13.36
C MET A 1 7.84 -19.93 -13.08
N LYS A 2 7.58 -18.62 -13.31
CA LYS A 2 6.29 -17.97 -12.96
C LYS A 2 5.06 -18.43 -13.80
N SER A 3 5.21 -18.62 -15.12
CA SER A 3 4.07 -18.92 -16.01
C SER A 3 3.38 -20.27 -15.75
N SER A 4 4.12 -21.29 -15.31
CA SER A 4 3.57 -22.64 -15.08
C SER A 4 2.58 -22.68 -13.90
N ARG A 5 2.87 -21.91 -12.83
CA ARG A 5 1.99 -21.81 -11.66
C ARG A 5 0.75 -20.98 -11.95
N THR A 6 0.89 -19.89 -12.71
CA THR A 6 -0.26 -19.11 -13.17
C THR A 6 -1.19 -20.00 -13.99
N ARG A 7 -0.66 -20.80 -14.93
CA ARG A 7 -1.50 -21.71 -15.70
C ARG A 7 -2.28 -22.68 -14.81
N ALA A 8 -1.64 -23.32 -13.83
CA ALA A 8 -2.32 -24.26 -12.93
C ALA A 8 -3.49 -23.65 -12.15
N VAL A 9 -3.37 -22.39 -11.72
CA VAL A 9 -4.42 -21.68 -10.96
C VAL A 9 -5.60 -21.27 -11.84
N TRP A 10 -5.33 -20.86 -13.08
CA TRP A 10 -6.32 -20.23 -13.96
C TRP A 10 -6.95 -21.20 -14.96
N GLN A 11 -6.24 -22.27 -15.35
CA GLN A 11 -6.74 -23.28 -16.29
C GLN A 11 -8.08 -23.92 -15.90
N PRO A 12 -8.37 -24.28 -14.64
CA PRO A 12 -9.67 -24.83 -14.26
C PRO A 12 -10.79 -23.77 -14.18
N ARG A 13 -10.44 -22.47 -14.15
CA ARG A 13 -11.41 -21.36 -14.00
C ARG A 13 -11.83 -20.75 -15.33
N LEU A 14 -11.05 -21.03 -16.38
CA LEU A 14 -11.27 -20.54 -17.71
C LEU A 14 -11.78 -21.70 -18.56
N GLY A 15 -12.92 -21.53 -19.22
CA GLY A 15 -13.47 -22.50 -20.17
C GLY A 15 -12.65 -22.66 -21.46
N ARG A 16 -11.37 -22.26 -21.45
CA ARG A 16 -10.43 -22.33 -22.59
C ARG A 16 -9.06 -22.82 -22.16
N ALA A 17 -8.36 -23.49 -23.07
CA ALA A 17 -6.95 -23.82 -22.88
C ALA A 17 -6.12 -22.53 -22.73
N LEU A 18 -5.28 -22.46 -21.70
CA LEU A 18 -4.32 -21.38 -21.54
C LEU A 18 -2.99 -21.78 -22.19
N SER A 19 -2.53 -20.94 -23.12
CA SER A 19 -1.15 -21.02 -23.58
C SER A 19 -0.18 -20.53 -22.50
N ARG A 20 1.11 -20.82 -22.70
CA ARG A 20 2.17 -20.28 -21.84
C ARG A 20 2.21 -18.75 -21.88
N GLU A 21 1.87 -18.16 -23.02
CA GLU A 21 1.84 -16.71 -23.22
C GLU A 21 0.63 -16.07 -22.52
N ASP A 22 -0.56 -16.68 -22.62
CA ASP A 22 -1.73 -16.24 -21.85
C ASP A 22 -1.42 -16.23 -20.34
N ALA A 23 -0.80 -17.29 -19.83
CA ALA A 23 -0.43 -17.38 -18.42
C ALA A 23 0.62 -16.32 -18.01
N ARG A 24 1.50 -15.91 -18.94
CA ARG A 24 2.45 -14.80 -18.71
C ARG A 24 1.71 -13.47 -18.62
N GLN A 25 0.82 -13.20 -19.57
CA GLN A 25 0.04 -11.96 -19.61
C GLN A 25 -0.87 -11.82 -18.40
N ILE A 26 -1.53 -12.90 -17.97
CA ILE A 26 -2.32 -12.90 -16.73
C ILE A 26 -1.46 -12.52 -15.53
N ALA A 27 -0.26 -13.10 -15.40
CA ALA A 27 0.65 -12.79 -14.29
C ALA A 27 1.11 -11.32 -14.32
N GLU A 28 1.44 -10.81 -15.50
CA GLU A 28 1.87 -9.42 -15.69
C GLU A 28 0.73 -8.43 -15.36
N ASN A 29 -0.46 -8.67 -15.89
CA ASN A 29 -1.64 -7.83 -15.66
C ASN A 29 -2.03 -7.79 -14.18
N MET A 30 -2.04 -8.94 -13.51
CA MET A 30 -2.30 -9.02 -12.07
C MET A 30 -1.25 -8.24 -11.27
N THR A 31 0.03 -8.39 -11.62
CA THR A 31 1.12 -7.66 -10.95
C THR A 31 0.96 -6.15 -11.12
N ARG A 32 0.68 -5.68 -12.35
CA ARG A 32 0.48 -4.25 -12.65
C ARG A 32 -0.76 -3.69 -11.94
N PHE A 33 -1.86 -4.43 -11.93
CA PHE A 33 -3.09 -4.01 -11.25
C PHE A 33 -2.86 -3.76 -9.76
N PHE A 34 -2.21 -4.70 -9.05
CA PHE A 34 -1.92 -4.52 -7.64
C PHE A 34 -0.84 -3.47 -7.36
N ALA A 35 0.09 -3.22 -8.31
CA ALA A 35 1.03 -2.11 -8.19
C ALA A 35 0.30 -0.76 -8.14
N ILE A 36 -0.68 -0.54 -9.03
CA ILE A 36 -1.51 0.68 -9.03
C ILE A 36 -2.27 0.83 -7.71
N LEU A 37 -2.92 -0.23 -7.23
CA LEU A 37 -3.61 -0.19 -5.93
C LEU A 37 -2.66 0.11 -4.77
N SER A 38 -1.43 -0.41 -4.83
CA SER A 38 -0.42 -0.13 -3.80
C SER A 38 0.04 1.33 -3.83
N GLU A 39 0.14 1.93 -5.02
CA GLU A 39 0.50 3.34 -5.18
C GLU A 39 -0.57 4.25 -4.56
N TRP A 40 -1.84 4.00 -4.87
CA TRP A 40 -2.96 4.74 -4.27
C TRP A 40 -3.01 4.54 -2.75
N SER A 41 -2.88 3.30 -2.27
CA SER A 41 -2.84 3.01 -0.83
C SER A 41 -1.67 3.71 -0.11
N ARG A 42 -0.54 3.93 -0.79
CA ARG A 42 0.60 4.69 -0.22
C ARG A 42 0.35 6.19 -0.24
N ALA A 43 -0.28 6.71 -1.29
CA ALA A 43 -0.64 8.12 -1.38
C ALA A 43 -1.74 8.53 -0.36
N GLU A 44 -2.63 7.60 -0.03
CA GLU A 44 -3.68 7.79 0.98
C GLU A 44 -3.17 7.66 2.42
N ARG A 45 -1.95 7.17 2.66
CA ARG A 45 -1.35 7.23 3.99
C ARG A 45 -0.87 8.66 4.21
N PRO A 46 -1.53 9.47 5.08
CA PRO A 46 -0.96 10.73 5.46
C PRO A 46 0.42 10.45 6.04
N VAL A 47 1.45 11.05 5.43
CA VAL A 47 2.74 11.25 6.10
C VAL A 47 2.39 11.83 7.45
N LEU A 48 2.74 11.14 8.54
CA LEU A 48 2.47 11.60 9.89
C LEU A 48 2.90 13.07 9.96
N ALA A 49 1.92 13.96 10.02
CA ALA A 49 2.09 15.39 10.19
C ALA A 49 2.48 15.65 11.66
N ASN A 50 3.58 15.04 12.10
CA ASN A 50 4.05 15.19 13.47
C ASN A 50 5.57 15.10 13.56
N ASP A 51 6.24 15.94 12.77
CA ASP A 51 7.46 16.60 13.23
C ASP A 51 7.05 17.98 13.78
N GLY A 52 6.20 17.98 14.81
CA GLY A 52 6.08 19.16 15.65
C GLY A 52 7.39 19.26 16.43
N PRO A 53 8.19 20.34 16.30
CA PRO A 53 9.28 20.52 17.22
C PRO A 53 8.64 20.71 18.60
N GLU A 54 9.00 19.83 19.53
CA GLU A 54 8.96 20.13 20.96
C GLU A 54 9.51 21.54 21.16
N ARG A 55 8.62 22.52 21.31
CA ARG A 55 8.95 23.73 22.05
C ARG A 55 8.28 23.60 23.40
N ALA A 56 9.08 23.05 24.30
CA ALA A 56 9.03 23.42 25.70
C ALA A 56 8.75 24.93 25.82
N THR A 57 7.59 25.28 26.36
CA THR A 57 7.46 26.25 27.44
C THR A 57 6.27 25.80 28.26
N SER A 58 6.52 24.85 29.15
CA SER A 58 5.80 24.77 30.42
C SER A 58 6.22 26.00 31.23
N ASP A 59 5.73 27.18 30.85
CA ASP A 59 5.72 28.33 31.74
C ASP A 59 4.42 28.21 32.54
N PHE A 60 4.48 27.42 33.61
CA PHE A 60 3.49 27.45 34.66
C PHE A 60 3.52 28.88 35.22
N GLY A 61 2.58 29.71 34.77
CA GLY A 61 2.34 31.03 35.32
C GLY A 61 2.16 30.93 36.83
N GLU A 62 3.21 31.31 37.55
CA GLU A 62 3.26 31.45 38.99
C GLU A 62 2.14 32.40 39.43
N VAL A 63 1.13 31.86 40.11
CA VAL A 63 0.05 32.66 40.71
C VAL A 63 0.62 33.35 41.94
N ARG A 64 0.83 34.67 41.87
CA ARG A 64 0.96 35.53 43.06
C ARG A 64 -0.35 36.30 43.25
N HIS A 65 -1.14 35.90 44.23
CA HIS A 65 -2.14 36.76 44.85
C HIS A 65 -1.41 37.64 45.87
N GLU A 66 -1.27 38.93 45.58
CA GLU A 66 -0.98 39.93 46.60
C GLU A 66 -2.29 40.28 47.34
N SER A 67 -2.21 40.32 48.66
CA SER A 67 -3.31 40.65 49.57
C SER A 67 -3.18 42.06 50.10
#